data_AF-A0AAU9ULV2-F1
#
_entry.id   AF-A0AAU9ULV2-F1
#
_cell.length_a   1.000
_cell.length_b   1.000
_cell.length_c   1.000
_cell.angle_alpha   90.00
_cell.angle_beta   90.00
_cell.angle_gamma   90.00
#
_symmetry.space_group_name_H-M   'P 1'
#
loop_
_entity.id
_entity.type
_entity.pdbx_description
1 polymer ?
#
loop_
_entity_poly.entity_id
_entity_poly.type
_entity_poly.pdbx_seq_one_letter_code
_entity_poly.pdbx_strand_id
1 'polypeptide(L)'
;MHFIYGSCNDNSSKAAALYRERYSNVRHSDYRVFIQVHNLFCEGRLPGTGLSGASEGRPQRHIAVEVLELVEEDPSTSISQISRRTGIPKKSVHRF
;
A
#
# COMPACT_ATOMS: atom_id res chain seq x y z
N MET A 1 -14.41 0.82 -0.90
CA MET A 1 -15.18 1.41 0.21
C MET A 1 -15.30 2.93 0.07
N HIS A 2 -14.20 3.68 -0.13
CA HIS A 2 -14.22 5.13 -0.35
C HIS A 2 -15.23 5.59 -1.43
N PHE A 3 -15.21 5.01 -2.63
CA PHE A 3 -16.16 5.37 -3.70
C PHE A 3 -17.64 5.15 -3.32
N ILE A 4 -17.94 4.06 -2.60
CA ILE A 4 -19.31 3.78 -2.13
C ILE A 4 -19.72 4.81 -1.09
N TYR A 5 -18.81 5.16 -0.17
CA TYR A 5 -19.05 6.19 0.83
C TYR A 5 -19.30 7.57 0.19
N GLY A 6 -18.46 7.99 -0.77
CA GLY A 6 -18.66 9.24 -1.51
C GLY A 6 -19.98 9.27 -2.28
N SER A 7 -20.38 8.15 -2.91
CA SER A 7 -21.68 8.05 -3.59
C SER A 7 -22.89 8.09 -2.65
N CYS A 8 -22.67 7.91 -1.35
CA CYS A 8 -23.71 7.97 -0.31
C CYS A 8 -23.77 9.34 0.39
N ASN A 9 -23.16 10.40 -0.17
CA ASN A 9 -23.09 11.74 0.44
C ASN A 9 -22.58 11.67 1.89
N ASP A 10 -21.46 10.99 2.11
CA ASP A 10 -20.81 10.81 3.41
C ASP A 10 -21.67 10.11 4.48
N ASN A 11 -22.75 9.43 4.08
CA ASN A 11 -23.55 8.61 4.98
C ASN A 11 -22.93 7.21 5.14
N SER A 12 -22.21 7.01 6.23
CA SER A 12 -21.53 5.75 6.56
C SER A 12 -22.47 4.56 6.70
N SER A 13 -23.66 4.76 7.27
CA SER A 13 -24.64 3.70 7.50
C SER A 13 -25.25 3.24 6.18
N LYS A 14 -25.58 4.18 5.30
CA LYS A 14 -26.08 3.89 3.95
C LYS A 14 -24.99 3.22 3.09
N ALA A 15 -23.75 3.68 3.20
CA ALA A 15 -22.60 3.08 2.52
C ALA A 15 -22.36 1.64 2.97
N ALA A 16 -22.45 1.38 4.28
CA ALA A 16 -22.33 0.03 4.84
C ALA A 16 -23.47 -0.88 4.36
N ALA A 17 -24.71 -0.41 4.36
CA ALA A 17 -25.86 -1.18 3.84
C ALA A 17 -25.69 -1.52 2.36
N LEU A 18 -25.32 -0.54 1.53
CA LEU A 18 -25.08 -0.75 0.09
C LEU A 18 -23.89 -1.68 -0.17
N TYR A 19 -22.86 -1.62 0.67
CA TYR A 19 -21.73 -2.55 0.60
C TYR A 19 -22.13 -3.98 0.97
N ARG A 20 -23.03 -4.14 1.95
CA ARG A 20 -23.58 -5.46 2.31
C ARG A 20 -24.39 -6.07 1.18
N GLU A 21 -25.26 -5.27 0.57
CA GLU A 21 -26.08 -5.66 -0.57
C GLU A 21 -25.22 -6.07 -1.77
N ARG A 22 -24.19 -5.28 -2.09
CA ARG A 22 -23.31 -5.53 -3.24
C ARG A 22 -22.38 -6.74 -3.05
N TYR A 23 -22.02 -7.08 -1.81
CA TYR A 23 -21.03 -8.12 -1.50
C TYR A 23 -21.53 -9.07 -0.41
N SER A 24 -22.65 -9.74 -0.64
CA SER A 24 -23.36 -10.57 0.35
C SER A 24 -22.57 -11.75 0.93
N ASN A 25 -21.52 -12.22 0.26
CA ASN A 25 -20.78 -13.43 0.66
C ASN A 25 -19.50 -13.16 1.50
N VAL A 26 -19.32 -11.96 2.05
CA VAL A 26 -18.15 -11.61 2.87
C VAL A 26 -18.52 -11.05 4.23
N ARG A 27 -17.65 -11.25 5.23
CA ARG A 27 -17.79 -10.60 6.54
C ARG A 27 -17.75 -9.09 6.35
N HIS A 28 -18.86 -8.43 6.66
CA HIS A 28 -19.02 -7.01 6.37
C HIS A 28 -18.34 -6.14 7.40
N SER A 29 -17.67 -5.09 6.92
CA SER A 29 -17.05 -4.07 7.75
C SER A 29 -18.12 -3.22 8.47
N ASP A 30 -17.75 -2.73 9.65
CA ASP A 30 -18.52 -1.73 10.38
C ASP A 30 -18.58 -0.41 9.59
N TYR A 31 -19.63 0.39 9.77
CA TYR A 31 -19.76 1.71 9.14
C TYR A 31 -18.56 2.62 9.46
N ARG A 32 -17.94 2.47 10.63
CA ARG A 32 -16.73 3.20 11.04
C ARG A 32 -15.55 2.98 10.09
N VAL A 33 -15.46 1.81 9.46
CA VAL A 33 -14.39 1.50 8.50
C VAL A 33 -14.53 2.35 7.24
N PHE A 34 -15.75 2.71 6.82
CA PHE A 34 -15.97 3.57 5.66
C PHE A 34 -15.45 4.98 5.91
N ILE A 35 -15.69 5.52 7.11
CA ILE A 35 -15.20 6.83 7.54
C ILE A 35 -13.66 6.82 7.56
N GLN A 36 -13.08 5.81 8.22
CA GLN A 36 -11.63 5.71 8.37
C GLN A 36 -10.93 5.57 7.01
N VAL A 37 -11.41 4.69 6.13
CA VAL A 37 -10.87 4.51 4.78
C VAL A 37 -11.04 5.78 3.96
N HIS A 38 -12.16 6.49 4.10
CA HIS A 38 -12.38 7.74 3.38
C HIS A 38 -11.41 8.83 3.83
N ASN A 39 -11.25 9.03 5.14
CA ASN A 39 -10.32 10.02 5.69
C ASN A 39 -8.87 9.72 5.28
N LEU A 40 -8.44 8.45 5.40
CA LEU A 40 -7.11 8.02 4.95
C LEU A 40 -6.91 8.30 3.46
N PHE A 41 -7.91 8.01 2.62
CA PHE A 41 -7.85 8.31 1.20
C PHE A 41 -7.72 9.82 0.92
N CYS A 42 -8.50 10.66 1.60
CA CYS A 42 -8.40 12.12 1.49
C CYS A 42 -7.06 12.67 1.99
N GLU A 43 -6.44 12.02 2.98
CA GLU A 43 -5.08 12.31 3.46
C GLU A 43 -3.98 11.76 2.51
N GLY A 44 -4.34 11.15 1.38
CA GLY A 44 -3.38 10.52 0.46
C GLY A 44 -2.74 9.23 1.00
N ARG A 45 -3.30 8.67 2.07
CA ARG A 45 -2.84 7.44 2.72
C ARG A 45 -3.71 6.28 2.25
N LEU A 46 -3.24 5.46 1.32
CA LEU A 46 -4.02 4.31 0.86
C LEU A 46 -4.04 3.21 1.94
N PRO A 47 -5.22 2.78 2.42
CA PRO A 47 -5.31 1.62 3.29
C PRO A 47 -4.97 0.37 2.48
N GLY A 48 -3.85 -0.28 2.82
CA GLY A 48 -3.27 -1.40 2.08
C GLY A 48 -1.82 -1.17 1.63
N THR A 49 -1.30 0.05 1.76
CA THR A 49 0.11 0.36 1.52
C THR A 49 0.76 0.84 2.81
N GLY A 50 1.03 -0.10 3.72
CA GLY A 50 2.07 0.05 4.75
C GLY A 50 1.92 1.14 5.82
N LEU A 51 0.74 1.69 6.09
CA LEU A 51 0.54 2.60 7.23
C LEU A 51 -0.78 2.27 7.94
N SER A 52 -0.67 1.64 9.12
CA SER A 52 -1.75 1.33 10.07
C SER A 52 -2.49 -0.02 9.94
N GLY A 53 -1.82 -1.13 9.62
CA GLY A 53 -2.48 -2.44 9.81
C GLY A 53 -1.72 -3.74 9.51
N ALA A 54 -0.54 -3.70 8.89
CA ALA A 54 0.28 -4.90 8.70
C ALA A 54 1.75 -4.55 8.91
N SER A 55 2.34 -5.22 9.91
CA SER A 55 3.76 -5.47 10.18
C SER A 55 4.76 -4.35 9.88
N GLU A 56 5.56 -4.03 10.90
CA GLU A 56 6.82 -3.28 10.82
C GLU A 56 7.81 -3.92 9.84
N GLY A 57 7.56 -3.81 8.54
CA GLY A 57 8.49 -4.13 7.48
C GLY A 57 9.36 -2.92 7.20
N ARG A 58 10.68 -3.12 7.17
CA ARG A 58 11.69 -2.10 6.80
C ARG A 58 11.25 -1.37 5.52
N PRO A 59 11.33 -0.03 5.45
CA PRO A 59 10.84 0.74 4.31
C PRO A 59 11.52 0.29 3.00
N GLN A 60 10.77 -0.41 2.14
CA GLN A 60 11.27 -0.89 0.85
C GLN A 60 11.53 0.24 -0.15
N ARG A 61 10.91 1.41 0.06
CA ARG A 61 10.99 2.54 -0.89
C ARG A 61 12.40 3.10 -1.04
N HIS A 62 13.16 3.23 0.07
CA HIS A 62 14.55 3.70 0.01
C HIS A 62 15.47 2.68 -0.68
N ILE A 63 15.27 1.39 -0.39
CA ILE A 63 16.01 0.28 -1.00
C ILE A 63 15.79 0.26 -2.52
N ALA A 64 14.56 0.53 -2.99
CA ALA A 64 14.22 0.54 -4.41
C ALA A 64 14.94 1.65 -5.18
N VAL A 65 14.96 2.86 -4.61
CA VAL A 65 15.56 4.03 -5.27
C VAL A 65 17.07 3.82 -5.46
N GLU A 66 17.78 3.41 -4.42
CA GLU A 66 19.24 3.18 -4.50
C GLU A 66 19.63 2.06 -5.46
N VAL A 67 18.83 0.99 -5.55
CA VAL A 67 19.09 -0.11 -6.50
C VAL A 67 18.85 0.34 -7.94
N LEU A 68 17.75 1.07 -8.18
CA LEU A 68 17.38 1.53 -9.52
C LEU A 68 18.37 2.57 -10.06
N GLU A 69 18.82 3.52 -9.23
CA GLU A 69 19.83 4.52 -9.63
C GLU A 69 21.14 3.86 -10.08
N LEU A 70 21.61 2.83 -9.37
CA LEU A 70 22.83 2.10 -9.75
C LEU A 70 22.67 1.28 -11.04
N VAL A 71 21.48 0.73 -11.29
CA VAL A 71 21.19 -0.02 -12.52
C VAL A 71 21.02 0.94 -13.70
N GLU A 72 20.49 2.13 -13.48
CA GLU A 72 20.38 3.18 -14.50
C GLU A 72 21.76 3.74 -14.87
N GLU A 73 22.65 3.93 -13.89
CA GLU A 73 24.03 4.37 -14.10
C GLU A 73 24.86 3.32 -14.88
N ASP A 74 24.76 2.04 -14.52
CA ASP A 74 25.43 0.94 -15.21
C ASP A 74 24.55 -0.32 -15.25
N PRO A 75 23.86 -0.57 -16.37
CA PRO A 75 22.99 -1.74 -16.52
C PRO A 75 23.73 -3.09 -16.46
N SER A 76 25.05 -3.09 -16.61
CA SER A 76 25.87 -4.30 -16.54
C SER A 76 26.33 -4.63 -15.11
N THR A 77 26.05 -3.74 -14.14
CA THR A 77 26.45 -3.93 -12.75
C THR A 77 25.74 -5.14 -12.13
N SER A 78 26.53 -6.03 -11.52
CA SER A 78 26.00 -7.26 -10.94
C SER A 78 25.27 -7.04 -9.62
N ILE A 79 24.31 -7.92 -9.30
CA ILE A 79 23.61 -7.97 -8.01
C ILE A 79 24.60 -7.97 -6.82
N SER A 80 25.73 -8.67 -6.96
CA SER A 80 26.76 -8.71 -5.91
C SER A 80 27.44 -7.37 -5.70
N GLN A 81 27.61 -6.59 -6.76
CA GLN A 81 28.23 -5.28 -6.75
C GLN A 81 27.28 -4.23 -6.17
N ILE A 82 26.00 -4.26 -6.54
CA ILE A 82 24.95 -3.43 -5.93
C ILE A 82 24.87 -3.68 -4.42
N SER A 83 24.86 -4.94 -4.01
CA SER A 83 24.81 -5.33 -2.60
C SER A 83 26.02 -4.82 -1.79
N ARG A 84 27.22 -4.83 -2.39
CA ARG A 84 28.42 -4.29 -1.74
C ARG A 84 28.40 -2.77 -1.63
N ARG A 85 27.87 -2.06 -2.64
CA ARG A 85 27.83 -0.58 -2.66
C ARG A 85 26.77 -0.01 -1.73
N THR A 86 25.61 -0.65 -1.64
CA THR A 86 24.44 -0.16 -0.87
C THR A 86 24.32 -0.80 0.51
N GLY A 87 25.00 -1.92 0.76
CA GLY A 87 24.78 -2.75 1.96
C GLY A 87 23.42 -3.48 1.94
N ILE A 88 22.66 -3.41 0.84
CA ILE A 88 21.38 -4.11 0.69
C ILE A 88 21.65 -5.61 0.46
N PRO A 89 20.96 -6.52 1.17
CA PRO A 89 21.13 -7.95 0.93
C PRO A 89 20.83 -8.35 -0.52
N LYS A 90 21.65 -9.23 -1.11
CA LYS A 90 21.47 -9.70 -2.50
C LYS A 90 20.06 -10.18 -2.81
N LYS A 91 19.40 -10.85 -1.85
CA LYS A 91 18.02 -11.33 -1.98
C LYS A 91 17.00 -10.18 -2.15
N SER A 92 17.26 -9.03 -1.53
CA SER A 92 16.45 -7.83 -1.68
C SER A 92 16.71 -7.15 -3.02
N VAL A 93 17.97 -7.10 -3.47
CA VAL A 93 18.34 -6.58 -4.80
C VAL A 93 17.70 -7.40 -5.93
N HIS A 94 17.72 -8.73 -5.85
CA HIS A 94 17.11 -9.62 -6.84
C HIS A 94 15.57 -9.51 -6.92
N ARG A 95 14.92 -8.86 -5.95
CA ARG A 95 13.46 -8.76 -5.91
C ARG A 95 12.94 -7.56 -6.72
N PHE A 96 13.84 -6.70 -7.18
CA PHE A 96 13.55 -5.61 -8.12
C PHE A 96 13.63 -6.13 -9.55
#